data_AF-A0A2E3AC52-F1
#
_entry.id   AF-A0A2E3AC52-F1
#
_cell.length_a   1.000
_cell.length_b   1.000
_cell.length_c   1.000
_cell.angle_alpha   90.00
_cell.angle_beta   90.00
_cell.angle_gamma   90.00
#
_symmetry.space_group_name_H-M   'P 1'
#
loop_
_entity.id
_entity.type
_entity.pdbx_description
1 polymer ?
#
loop_
_entity_poly.entity_id
_entity_poly.type
_entity_poly.pdbx_seq_one_letter_code
_entity_poly.pdbx_strand_id
1 'polypeptide(L)'
;MIFDGYEMQTGDKVKLGRMRHLFNPYISLIESVSDDFETVWFRGHNYWKFEDKITRVKGKPSWLTIIHQENKSNWFRGFGKVRQEFLDDFNIKKEKLVELKVRFFIRTTGLFKASKNRWYCFAAFNGKEVYKKIGLHKLKVLFAKNEFD
;
A
#
# COMPACT_ATOMS: atom_id res chain seq x y z
N MET A 1 11.79 -0.87 -0.62
CA MET A 1 10.32 -0.72 -0.44
C MET A 1 9.66 0.00 -1.61
N ILE A 2 8.61 -0.59 -2.19
CA ILE A 2 7.79 0.00 -3.28
C ILE A 2 6.55 0.64 -2.65
N PHE A 3 6.19 1.87 -3.00
CA PHE A 3 5.08 2.60 -2.37
C PHE A 3 3.91 2.91 -3.31
N ASP A 4 4.11 2.81 -4.63
CA ASP A 4 3.06 2.95 -5.63
C ASP A 4 2.53 1.56 -6.01
N GLY A 5 1.21 1.41 -6.02
CA GLY A 5 0.53 0.15 -6.28
C GLY A 5 -0.91 0.36 -6.67
N TYR A 6 -1.71 -0.69 -6.46
CA TYR A 6 -3.11 -0.73 -6.80
C TYR A 6 -3.94 -1.19 -5.60
N GLU A 7 -5.20 -0.79 -5.58
CA GLU A 7 -6.21 -1.33 -4.69
C GLU A 7 -7.33 -1.94 -5.53
N MET A 8 -7.75 -3.14 -5.16
CA MET A 8 -8.86 -3.87 -5.75
C MET A 8 -9.91 -4.16 -4.70
N GLN A 9 -11.17 -3.87 -5.01
CA GLN A 9 -12.32 -4.41 -4.27
C GLN A 9 -12.85 -5.64 -5.01
N THR A 10 -13.11 -6.75 -4.30
CA THR A 10 -13.57 -8.05 -4.88
C THR A 10 -14.99 -8.47 -4.51
N GLY A 11 -15.75 -7.61 -3.81
CA GLY A 11 -17.19 -7.79 -3.57
C GLY A 11 -17.98 -7.74 -4.88
N ASP A 12 -19.31 -7.66 -4.86
CA ASP A 12 -20.19 -7.87 -6.03
C ASP A 12 -19.63 -7.41 -7.38
N LYS A 13 -19.14 -6.16 -7.43
CA LYS A 13 -18.41 -5.59 -8.57
C LYS A 13 -16.93 -5.41 -8.24
N VAL A 14 -16.07 -5.85 -9.16
CA VAL A 14 -14.63 -5.64 -9.07
C VAL A 14 -14.30 -4.20 -9.45
N LYS A 15 -13.62 -3.49 -8.55
CA LYS A 15 -13.18 -2.10 -8.76
C LYS A 15 -11.68 -2.02 -8.61
N LEU A 16 -11.03 -1.23 -9.45
CA LEU A 16 -9.57 -1.05 -9.47
C LEU A 16 -9.22 0.42 -9.39
N GLY A 17 -8.16 0.74 -8.65
CA GLY A 17 -7.66 2.11 -8.52
C GLY A 17 -6.17 2.12 -8.17
N ARG A 18 -5.48 3.19 -8.54
CA ARG A 18 -4.10 3.43 -8.07
C ARG A 18 -4.13 3.74 -6.59
N MET A 19 -3.12 3.26 -5.88
CA MET A 19 -2.95 3.52 -4.46
C MET A 19 -1.50 3.86 -4.17
N ARG A 20 -1.29 4.84 -3.30
CA ARG A 20 0.02 5.11 -2.72
C ARG A 20 -0.04 4.80 -1.24
N HIS A 21 0.84 3.93 -0.78
CA HIS A 21 0.87 3.50 0.60
C HIS A 21 2.29 3.38 1.11
N LEU A 22 2.55 4.03 2.24
CA LEU A 22 3.82 3.91 2.98
C LEU A 22 3.94 2.58 3.71
N PHE A 23 2.87 1.79 3.77
CA PHE A 23 2.86 0.45 4.34
C PHE A 23 2.56 -0.54 3.23
N ASN A 24 3.52 -0.74 2.33
CA ASN A 24 3.44 -1.87 1.46
C ASN A 24 3.81 -3.11 2.29
N PRO A 25 2.93 -4.10 2.48
CA PRO A 25 3.26 -5.34 3.18
C PRO A 25 4.37 -6.13 2.48
N TYR A 26 4.61 -5.84 1.20
CA TYR A 26 5.73 -6.37 0.44
C TYR A 26 7.00 -5.52 0.69
N ILE A 27 7.58 -5.70 1.88
CA ILE A 27 8.96 -5.33 2.15
C ILE A 27 9.82 -6.53 1.72
N SER A 28 10.33 -6.48 0.50
CA SER A 28 11.37 -7.42 0.08
C SER A 28 12.67 -7.04 0.78
N LEU A 29 13.19 -7.94 1.59
CA LEU A 29 14.50 -7.82 2.23
C LEU A 29 15.55 -8.20 1.19
N ILE A 30 16.45 -7.27 0.86
CA ILE A 30 17.73 -7.59 0.22
C ILE A 30 18.74 -7.40 1.34
N GLU A 31 19.23 -8.50 1.90
CA GLU A 31 20.12 -8.50 3.06
C GLU A 31 21.52 -8.06 2.64
N SER A 32 22.11 -7.15 3.41
CA SER A 32 23.54 -6.89 3.41
C SER A 32 24.20 -7.89 4.37
N VAL A 33 25.41 -8.36 4.06
CA VAL A 33 26.17 -9.32 4.89
C VAL A 33 26.83 -8.65 6.11
N SER A 34 26.36 -7.47 6.54
CA SER A 34 26.95 -6.74 7.68
C SER A 34 26.40 -7.26 9.00
N ASP A 35 27.18 -7.21 10.06
CA ASP A 35 26.82 -7.79 11.36
C ASP A 35 25.77 -6.99 12.17
N ASP A 36 25.33 -5.82 11.67
CA ASP A 36 24.52 -4.83 12.40
C ASP A 36 23.12 -4.56 11.79
N PHE A 37 22.52 -5.55 11.15
CA PHE A 37 21.21 -5.41 10.49
C PHE A 37 20.03 -5.81 11.40
N GLU A 38 18.93 -5.05 11.30
CA GLU A 38 17.63 -5.38 11.92
C GLU A 38 16.73 -6.08 10.89
N THR A 39 16.18 -7.24 11.22
CA THR A 39 15.27 -7.99 10.32
C THR A 39 13.87 -7.39 10.30
N VAL A 40 13.05 -7.80 9.32
CA VAL A 40 11.63 -7.40 9.23
C VAL A 40 10.77 -7.83 10.44
N TRP A 41 11.30 -8.72 11.28
CA TRP A 41 10.66 -9.20 12.50
C TRP A 41 11.04 -8.36 13.74
N PHE A 42 12.09 -7.54 13.64
CA PHE A 42 12.57 -6.75 14.77
C PHE A 42 11.53 -5.73 15.28
N ARG A 43 10.61 -5.29 14.42
CA ARG A 43 9.52 -4.37 14.79
C ARG A 43 8.21 -4.76 14.12
N GLY A 44 7.11 -4.44 14.81
CA GLY A 44 5.76 -4.60 14.23
C GLY A 44 5.61 -3.83 12.91
N HIS A 45 4.82 -4.38 11.98
CA HIS A 45 4.68 -3.87 10.61
C HIS A 45 4.37 -2.36 10.53
N ASN A 46 3.67 -1.83 11.53
CA ASN A 46 3.31 -0.42 11.63
C ASN A 46 4.48 0.53 11.87
N TYR A 47 5.66 0.06 12.25
CA TYR A 47 6.84 0.89 12.54
C TYR A 47 7.72 1.13 11.31
N TRP A 48 7.66 0.27 10.29
CA TRP A 48 8.46 0.39 9.06
C TRP A 48 8.25 1.72 8.31
N LYS A 49 7.10 2.38 8.51
CA LYS A 49 6.86 3.73 7.95
C LYS A 49 7.82 4.81 8.46
N PHE A 50 8.48 4.56 9.59
CA PHE A 50 9.40 5.50 10.24
C PHE A 50 10.86 5.12 10.03
N GLU A 51 11.14 3.89 9.63
CA GLU A 51 12.49 3.39 9.43
C GLU A 51 13.23 4.20 8.35
N ASP A 52 14.44 4.63 8.67
CA ASP A 52 15.29 5.46 7.80
C ASP A 52 16.27 4.65 6.96
N LYS A 53 16.64 3.46 7.41
CA LYS A 53 17.50 2.50 6.71
C LYS A 53 16.75 1.69 5.62
N ILE A 54 15.77 2.28 4.94
CA ILE A 54 15.03 1.63 3.83
C ILE A 54 15.25 2.36 2.52
N THR A 55 15.83 1.65 1.54
CA THR A 55 15.87 2.10 0.14
C THR A 55 14.48 1.99 -0.48
N ARG A 56 13.98 3.11 -1.02
CA ARG A 56 12.68 3.16 -1.70
C ARG A 56 12.85 2.99 -3.20
N VAL A 57 12.21 1.97 -3.74
CA VAL A 57 12.18 1.72 -5.17
C VAL A 57 11.01 2.49 -5.77
N LYS A 58 11.32 3.50 -6.59
CA LYS A 58 10.35 4.26 -7.37
C LYS A 58 10.23 3.60 -8.74
N GLY A 59 9.04 3.59 -9.34
CA GLY A 59 8.89 3.04 -10.69
C GLY A 59 7.50 2.48 -10.95
N LYS A 60 7.44 1.34 -11.66
CA LYS A 60 6.20 0.64 -12.00
C LYS A 60 5.46 0.25 -10.70
N PRO A 61 4.14 0.47 -10.60
CA PRO A 61 3.38 -0.04 -9.47
C PRO A 61 3.43 -1.58 -9.46
N SER A 62 3.90 -2.17 -8.35
CA SER A 62 4.23 -3.61 -8.30
C SER A 62 3.48 -4.38 -7.21
N TRP A 63 2.52 -3.74 -6.54
CA TRP A 63 1.72 -4.39 -5.51
C TRP A 63 0.24 -4.09 -5.70
N LEU A 64 -0.59 -5.00 -5.18
CA LEU A 64 -2.03 -4.95 -5.25
C LEU A 64 -2.61 -5.29 -3.87
N THR A 65 -3.28 -4.35 -3.23
CA THR A 65 -4.06 -4.62 -2.02
C THR A 65 -5.48 -4.99 -2.40
N ILE A 66 -6.02 -6.01 -1.72
CA ILE A 66 -7.36 -6.53 -1.98
C ILE A 66 -8.25 -6.27 -0.76
N ILE A 67 -9.42 -5.69 -0.99
CA ILE A 67 -10.49 -5.56 0.00
C ILE A 67 -11.72 -6.33 -0.48
N HIS A 68 -12.40 -7.04 0.40
CA HIS A 68 -13.59 -7.82 0.02
C HIS A 68 -14.79 -6.89 -0.20
N GLN A 69 -15.18 -6.10 0.79
CA GLN A 69 -16.29 -5.16 0.66
C GLN A 69 -16.00 -3.87 1.44
N GLU A 70 -16.46 -2.74 0.90
CA GLU A 70 -16.36 -1.46 1.61
C GLU A 70 -17.18 -1.52 2.91
N ASN A 71 -16.55 -1.24 4.05
CA ASN A 71 -17.22 -1.09 5.34
C ASN A 71 -16.63 0.12 6.10
N LYS A 72 -17.11 0.43 7.31
CA LYS A 72 -16.66 1.63 8.08
C LYS A 72 -15.13 1.71 8.24
N SER A 73 -14.44 0.57 8.32
CA SER A 73 -12.98 0.49 8.49
C SER A 73 -12.24 0.30 7.17
N ASN A 74 -12.84 -0.43 6.21
CA ASN A 74 -12.24 -0.80 4.93
C ASN A 74 -12.81 0.03 3.80
N TRP A 75 -12.42 1.30 3.70
CA TRP A 75 -12.79 2.15 2.57
C TRP A 75 -11.88 1.94 1.38
N PHE A 76 -12.47 1.86 0.19
CA PHE A 76 -11.73 1.92 -1.07
C PHE A 76 -11.14 3.32 -1.27
N ARG A 77 -9.82 3.40 -1.22
CA ARG A 77 -8.99 4.61 -1.36
C ARG A 77 -8.32 4.71 -2.73
N GLY A 78 -8.48 3.69 -3.58
CA GLY A 78 -8.03 3.69 -4.96
C GLY A 78 -8.53 4.92 -5.73
N PHE A 79 -7.69 5.47 -6.60
CA PHE A 79 -8.00 6.62 -7.43
C PHE A 79 -7.54 6.45 -8.89
N GLY A 80 -8.08 7.28 -9.78
CA GLY A 80 -7.76 7.24 -11.21
C GLY A 80 -8.42 6.08 -11.96
N LYS A 81 -8.32 6.13 -13.29
CA LYS A 81 -8.85 5.09 -14.18
C LYS A 81 -7.77 4.01 -14.36
N VAL A 82 -8.02 2.81 -13.85
CA VAL A 82 -7.17 1.64 -14.03
C VAL A 82 -7.93 0.65 -14.89
N ARG A 83 -7.29 0.18 -15.97
CA ARG A 83 -7.89 -0.83 -16.86
C ARG A 83 -7.63 -2.22 -16.31
N GLN A 84 -8.55 -3.16 -16.51
CA GLN A 84 -8.45 -4.52 -15.99
C GLN A 84 -7.27 -5.34 -16.54
N GLU A 85 -6.72 -4.97 -17.70
CA GLU A 85 -5.57 -5.68 -18.29
C GLU A 85 -4.33 -5.65 -17.39
N PHE A 86 -4.26 -4.71 -16.43
CA PHE A 86 -3.15 -4.72 -15.47
C PHE A 86 -3.13 -5.99 -14.61
N LEU A 87 -4.27 -6.67 -14.41
CA LEU A 87 -4.32 -7.92 -13.66
C LEU A 87 -3.51 -9.03 -14.33
N ASP A 88 -3.22 -8.91 -15.63
CA ASP A 88 -2.36 -9.83 -16.37
C ASP A 88 -0.88 -9.72 -15.93
N ASP A 89 -0.48 -8.61 -15.31
CA ASP A 89 0.86 -8.43 -14.74
C ASP A 89 1.05 -9.21 -13.42
N PHE A 90 -0.02 -9.80 -12.86
CA PHE A 90 0.00 -10.52 -11.60
C PHE A 90 -0.14 -12.03 -11.80
N ASN A 91 0.52 -12.80 -10.94
CA ASN A 91 0.44 -14.27 -10.95
C ASN A 91 -0.89 -14.78 -10.35
N ILE A 92 -2.00 -14.51 -11.04
CA ILE A 92 -3.35 -14.91 -10.65
C ILE A 92 -3.73 -16.17 -11.44
N LYS A 93 -4.34 -17.16 -10.77
CA LYS A 93 -4.87 -18.36 -11.44
C LYS A 93 -5.84 -17.96 -12.57
N LYS A 94 -5.74 -18.62 -13.72
CA LYS A 94 -6.48 -18.26 -14.94
C LYS A 94 -8.00 -18.17 -14.70
N GLU A 95 -8.56 -19.14 -13.98
CA GLU A 95 -9.99 -19.21 -13.68
C GLU A 95 -10.43 -17.99 -12.86
N LYS A 96 -9.62 -17.61 -11.86
CA LYS A 96 -9.90 -16.46 -11.01
C LYS A 96 -9.73 -15.14 -11.75
N LEU A 97 -8.74 -15.06 -12.63
CA LEU A 97 -8.49 -13.88 -13.46
C LEU A 97 -9.68 -13.61 -14.39
N VAL A 98 -10.24 -14.66 -15.01
CA VAL A 98 -11.44 -14.54 -15.85
C VAL A 98 -12.63 -14.06 -15.01
N GLU A 99 -12.87 -14.66 -13.83
CA GLU A 99 -13.94 -14.23 -12.92
C GLU A 99 -13.82 -12.74 -12.54
N LEU A 100 -12.61 -12.29 -12.20
CA LEU A 100 -12.35 -10.90 -11.82
C LEU A 100 -12.59 -9.92 -12.97
N LYS A 101 -12.19 -10.29 -14.19
CA LYS A 101 -12.40 -9.48 -15.40
C LYS A 101 -13.87 -9.40 -15.80
N VAL A 102 -14.62 -10.50 -15.69
CA VAL A 102 -16.08 -10.50 -15.96
C VAL A 102 -16.82 -9.58 -15.01
N ARG A 103 -16.43 -9.56 -13.73
CA ARG A 103 -17.04 -8.71 -12.70
C ARG A 103 -16.46 -7.29 -12.68
N PHE A 104 -15.51 -6.99 -13.57
CA PHE A 104 -14.85 -5.69 -13.61
C PHE A 104 -15.83 -4.59 -14.00
N PHE A 105 -15.85 -3.55 -13.19
CA PHE A 105 -16.66 -2.38 -13.44
C PHE A 105 -15.77 -1.15 -13.40
N ILE A 106 -15.75 -0.39 -14.50
CA ILE A 106 -15.11 0.92 -14.54
C ILE A 106 -15.97 1.88 -13.73
N ARG A 107 -15.53 2.15 -12.50
CA ARG A 107 -16.14 3.16 -11.66
C ARG A 107 -15.85 4.55 -12.25
N THR A 108 -16.85 5.17 -12.84
CA THR A 108 -16.92 6.62 -13.04
C THR A 108 -17.20 7.28 -11.70
N THR A 109 -16.29 7.15 -10.72
CA THR A 109 -16.35 8.07 -9.59
C THR A 109 -16.25 9.48 -10.14
N GLY A 110 -17.24 10.32 -9.80
CA GLY A 110 -17.16 11.74 -10.08
C GLY A 110 -15.77 12.24 -9.69
N LEU A 111 -15.16 13.02 -10.59
CA LEU A 111 -13.76 13.49 -10.49
C LEU A 111 -13.39 13.94 -9.06
N PHE A 112 -14.33 14.54 -8.35
CA PHE A 112 -14.24 14.90 -6.93
C PHE A 112 -13.78 13.77 -5.98
N LYS A 113 -14.41 12.59 -6.00
CA LYS A 113 -14.04 11.50 -5.07
C LYS A 113 -12.66 10.93 -5.40
N ALA A 114 -12.33 10.83 -6.69
CA ALA A 114 -11.00 10.40 -7.12
C ALA A 114 -9.91 11.42 -6.71
N SER A 115 -10.18 12.72 -6.86
CA SER A 115 -9.29 13.80 -6.41
C SER A 115 -9.13 13.82 -4.90
N LYS A 116 -10.21 13.63 -4.14
CA LYS A 116 -10.16 13.52 -2.66
C LYS A 116 -9.31 12.33 -2.22
N ASN A 117 -9.49 11.16 -2.84
CA ASN A 117 -8.69 9.97 -2.56
C ASN A 117 -7.21 10.21 -2.89
N ARG A 118 -6.91 10.82 -4.05
CA ARG A 118 -5.55 11.19 -4.44
C ARG A 118 -4.91 12.13 -3.42
N TRP A 119 -5.62 13.18 -3.00
CA TRP A 119 -5.12 14.13 -2.02
C TRP A 119 -4.93 13.47 -0.65
N TYR A 120 -5.86 12.62 -0.21
CA TYR A 120 -5.70 11.86 1.02
C TYR A 120 -4.45 10.97 1.00
N CYS A 121 -4.26 10.18 -0.06
CA CYS A 121 -3.05 9.36 -0.23
C CYS A 121 -1.79 10.21 -0.25
N PHE A 122 -1.83 11.37 -0.92
CA PHE A 122 -0.72 12.32 -0.98
C PHE A 122 -0.41 12.93 0.40
N ALA A 123 -1.42 13.45 1.10
CA ALA A 123 -1.26 14.08 2.41
C ALA A 123 -0.82 13.06 3.46
N ALA A 124 -1.39 11.86 3.47
CA ALA A 124 -0.98 10.76 4.35
C ALA A 124 0.47 10.32 4.10
N PHE A 125 0.93 10.39 2.84
CA PHE A 125 2.33 10.15 2.47
C PHE A 125 3.24 11.27 2.98
N ASN A 126 3.00 12.51 2.54
CA ASN A 126 3.89 13.63 2.83
C ASN A 126 3.90 14.02 4.31
N GLY A 127 2.76 13.92 5.01
CA GLY A 127 2.70 14.18 6.45
C GLY A 127 3.62 13.25 7.23
N LYS A 128 3.74 11.99 6.82
CA LYS A 128 4.67 11.03 7.44
C LYS A 128 6.12 11.30 7.07
N GLU A 129 6.39 11.72 5.84
CA GLU A 129 7.73 12.16 5.43
C GLU A 129 8.21 13.36 6.25
N VAL A 130 7.34 14.35 6.46
CA VAL A 130 7.63 15.50 7.31
C VAL A 130 7.83 15.03 8.74
N TYR A 131 6.94 14.20 9.29
CA TYR A 131 7.05 13.64 10.64
C TYR A 131 8.36 12.86 10.86
N LYS A 132 8.85 12.19 9.82
CA LYS A 132 10.15 11.52 9.81
C LYS A 132 11.30 12.53 9.82
N LYS A 133 11.29 13.52 8.93
CA LYS A 133 12.32 14.57 8.84
C LYS A 133 12.50 15.37 10.13
N ILE A 134 11.41 15.68 10.82
CA ILE A 134 11.44 16.43 12.09
C ILE A 134 11.80 15.56 13.32
N GLY A 135 12.10 14.27 13.13
CA GLY A 135 12.58 13.40 14.21
C GLY A 135 11.54 12.97 15.26
N LEU A 136 10.29 13.46 15.19
CA LEU A 136 9.24 13.12 16.16
C LEU A 136 8.85 11.63 16.19
N HIS A 137 9.20 10.87 15.14
CA HIS A 137 9.05 9.43 15.13
C HIS A 137 9.91 8.72 16.18
N LYS A 138 11.08 9.26 16.54
CA LYS A 138 11.98 8.68 17.54
C LYS A 138 11.32 8.63 18.92
N LEU A 139 10.53 9.64 19.27
CA LEU A 139 9.75 9.67 20.51
C LEU A 139 8.72 8.52 20.54
N LYS A 140 8.03 8.25 19.43
CA LYS A 140 7.07 7.14 19.37
C LYS A 140 7.73 5.76 19.40
N VAL A 141 8.94 5.62 18.87
CA VAL A 141 9.71 4.37 18.93
C VAL A 141 10.21 4.11 20.36
N LEU A 142 10.59 5.14 21.11
CA LEU A 142 10.96 5.01 22.53
C LEU A 142 9.80 4.50 23.42
N PHE A 143 8.55 4.84 23.08
CA PHE A 143 7.36 4.40 23.81
C PHE A 143 6.68 3.16 23.21
N ALA A 144 7.21 2.63 22.11
CA ALA A 144 6.76 1.38 21.53
C ALA A 144 7.31 0.24 22.38
N LYS A 145 6.51 -0.28 23.32
CA LYS A 145 6.80 -1.59 23.90
C LYS A 145 6.83 -2.60 22.75
N ASN A 146 7.92 -3.34 22.63
CA ASN A 146 7.92 -4.56 21.83
C ASN A 146 6.90 -5.50 22.48
N GLU A 147 5.81 -5.80 21.80
CA GLU A 147 4.90 -6.89 22.20
C GLU A 147 5.51 -8.29 21.93
N PHE A 148 6.84 -8.35 21.85
CA PHE A 148 7.64 -9.56 21.67
C PHE A 148 8.74 -9.70 22.75
N ASP A 149 8.67 -8.91 23.83
CA ASP A 149 9.34 -9.20 25.11
C ASP A 149 8.37 -9.94 26.06
#